data_AF-A0A660SXW3-F1
#
_entry.id   AF-A0A660SXW3-F1
#
_cell.length_a   1.000
_cell.length_b   1.000
_cell.length_c   1.000
_cell.angle_alpha   90.00
_cell.angle_beta   90.00
_cell.angle_gamma   90.00
#
_symmetry.space_group_name_H-M   'P 1'
#
loop_
_entity.id
_entity.type
_entity.pdbx_description
1 polymer ?
#
loop_
_entity_poly.entity_id
_entity_poly.type
_entity_poly.pdbx_seq_one_letter_code
_entity_poly.pdbx_strand_id
1 'polypeptide(L)'
;LTGGLYGVSLGGCYYGESMFTRRSDASKVAFSALTGVLIDSGFGLIDCQQHTRHLASFGAVDMIRGKFLNTLSEELKKPTIRGNWGGVFPDFPDSNLWRSLGGQVNLR
;
A
#
# COMPACT_ATOMS: atom_id res chain seq x y z
N LEU A 1 -8.50 -17.29 4.37
CA LEU A 1 -7.91 -15.93 4.43
C LEU A 1 -7.22 -15.73 5.78
N THR A 2 -5.90 -15.54 5.79
CA THR A 2 -5.06 -15.44 7.00
C THR A 2 -4.68 -14.01 7.38
N GLY A 3 -4.94 -13.03 6.51
CA GLY A 3 -4.76 -11.59 6.72
C GLY A 3 -5.09 -10.82 5.44
N GLY A 4 -5.11 -9.49 5.53
CA GLY A 4 -5.40 -8.61 4.39
C GLY A 4 -5.68 -7.18 4.82
N LEU A 5 -6.03 -6.33 3.86
CA LEU A 5 -6.33 -4.92 4.06
C LEU A 5 -7.31 -4.42 3.01
N TYR A 6 -7.94 -3.28 3.27
CA TYR A 6 -8.76 -2.57 2.28
C TYR A 6 -8.55 -1.07 2.38
N GLY A 7 -8.94 -0.36 1.32
CA GLY A 7 -8.74 1.07 1.21
C GLY A 7 -9.40 1.67 -0.01
N VAL A 8 -9.18 2.97 -0.21
CA VAL A 8 -9.75 3.75 -1.31
C VAL A 8 -8.63 4.29 -2.18
N SER A 9 -8.79 4.19 -3.50
CA SER A 9 -7.95 4.93 -4.46
C SER A 9 -8.62 6.23 -4.85
N LEU A 10 -7.85 7.31 -4.83
CA LEU A 10 -8.28 8.62 -5.30
C LEU A 10 -7.08 9.35 -5.90
N GLY A 11 -7.14 9.59 -7.22
CA GLY A 11 -5.97 10.02 -7.99
C GLY A 11 -4.80 9.05 -7.81
N GLY A 12 -3.60 9.60 -7.59
CA GLY A 12 -2.39 8.83 -7.24
C GLY A 12 -2.21 8.59 -5.74
N CYS A 13 -3.28 8.73 -4.94
CA CYS A 13 -3.30 8.43 -3.52
C CYS A 13 -4.06 7.15 -3.22
N TYR A 14 -3.52 6.34 -2.30
CA TYR A 14 -4.23 5.21 -1.70
C TYR A 14 -4.43 5.47 -0.21
N TYR A 15 -5.67 5.33 0.27
CA TYR A 15 -6.05 5.52 1.66
C TYR A 15 -6.29 4.16 2.29
N GLY A 16 -5.36 3.73 3.14
CA GLY A 16 -5.48 2.48 3.88
C GLY A 16 -6.46 2.63 5.04
N GLU A 17 -7.65 2.05 4.93
CA GLU A 17 -8.70 2.18 5.95
C GLU A 17 -8.49 1.19 7.10
N SER A 18 -8.20 -0.08 6.79
CA SER A 18 -7.97 -1.08 7.83
C SER A 18 -7.19 -2.29 7.33
N MET A 19 -6.67 -3.05 8.28
CA MET A 19 -6.00 -4.33 8.08
C MET A 19 -6.53 -5.35 9.07
N PHE A 20 -6.62 -6.61 8.66
CA PHE A 20 -6.92 -7.72 9.57
C PHE A 20 -5.83 -8.78 9.47
N THR A 21 -5.62 -9.49 10.57
CA THR A 21 -4.62 -10.55 10.66
C THR A 21 -5.15 -11.70 11.50
N ARG A 22 -4.97 -12.93 11.01
CA ARG A 22 -5.34 -14.19 11.68
C ARG A 22 -4.14 -15.12 11.88
N ARG A 23 -3.01 -14.80 11.26
CA ARG A 23 -1.69 -15.37 11.53
C ARG A 23 -0.68 -14.23 11.56
N SER A 24 0.31 -14.33 12.45
CA SER A 24 1.39 -13.34 12.55
C SER A 24 1.88 -12.94 11.16
N ASP A 25 2.04 -11.64 10.97
CA ASP A 25 2.61 -11.02 9.77
C ASP A 25 1.83 -11.15 8.45
N ALA A 26 0.65 -11.77 8.45
CA ALA A 26 -0.16 -11.86 7.25
C ALA A 26 -0.61 -10.49 6.72
N SER A 27 -0.97 -9.54 7.60
CA SER A 27 -1.24 -8.15 7.21
C SER A 27 0.00 -7.46 6.67
N LYS A 28 1.19 -7.85 7.13
CA LYS A 28 2.45 -7.26 6.68
C LYS A 28 2.77 -7.63 5.23
N VAL A 29 2.68 -8.92 4.94
CA VAL A 29 2.81 -9.44 3.57
C VAL A 29 1.81 -8.78 2.63
N ALA A 30 0.55 -8.66 3.04
CA ALA A 30 -0.49 -8.02 2.24
C ALA A 30 -0.19 -6.54 1.95
N PHE A 31 0.27 -5.79 2.96
CA PHE A 31 0.63 -4.39 2.80
C PHE A 31 1.86 -4.21 1.90
N SER A 32 2.92 -4.99 2.09
CA SER A 32 4.12 -4.95 1.24
C SER A 32 3.81 -5.26 -0.23
N ALA A 33 2.97 -6.27 -0.50
CA ALA A 33 2.54 -6.60 -1.85
C ALA A 33 1.77 -5.45 -2.51
N LEU A 34 0.83 -4.85 -1.78
CA LEU A 34 0.08 -3.70 -2.25
C LEU A 34 0.99 -2.51 -2.55
N THR A 35 1.93 -2.19 -1.65
CA THR A 35 2.86 -1.06 -1.84
C THR A 35 3.64 -1.18 -3.14
N GLY A 36 4.14 -2.37 -3.47
CA GLY A 36 4.81 -2.59 -4.76
C GLY A 36 3.91 -2.31 -5.95
N VAL A 37 2.67 -2.81 -5.93
CA VAL A 37 1.69 -2.57 -7.00
C VAL A 37 1.33 -1.10 -7.13
N LEU A 38 1.16 -0.39 -6.01
CA LEU A 38 0.84 1.03 -6.02
C LEU A 38 2.01 1.85 -6.61
N ILE A 39 3.25 1.51 -6.28
CA ILE A 39 4.44 2.14 -6.86
C ILE A 39 4.49 1.93 -8.37
N ASP A 40 4.33 0.69 -8.84
CA ASP A 40 4.31 0.37 -10.28
C ASP A 40 3.13 1.03 -11.01
N SER A 41 2.02 1.24 -10.30
CA SER A 41 0.83 1.94 -10.81
C SER A 41 0.96 3.48 -10.76
N GLY A 42 2.10 4.01 -10.29
CA GLY A 42 2.40 5.45 -10.30
C GLY A 42 1.78 6.25 -9.14
N PHE A 43 1.36 5.59 -8.06
CA PHE A 43 0.88 6.25 -6.85
C PHE A 43 2.04 6.95 -6.13
N GLY A 44 1.84 8.22 -5.77
CA GLY A 44 2.83 8.99 -5.02
C GLY A 44 2.60 9.01 -3.51
N LEU A 45 1.44 8.52 -3.04
CA LEU A 45 1.09 8.61 -1.62
C LEU A 45 0.25 7.42 -1.15
N ILE A 46 0.65 6.83 -0.02
CA ILE A 46 -0.17 5.91 0.77
C ILE A 46 -0.47 6.60 2.10
N ASP A 47 -1.71 7.02 2.29
CA ASP A 47 -2.16 7.57 3.55
C ASP A 47 -2.54 6.44 4.51
N CYS A 48 -1.91 6.44 5.68
CA CYS A 48 -2.13 5.45 6.72
C CYS A 48 -2.91 6.02 7.93
N GLN A 49 -3.51 7.21 7.78
CA GLN A 49 -4.35 7.94 8.74
C GLN A 49 -3.66 8.26 10.08
N GLN A 50 -3.41 7.25 10.93
CA GLN A 50 -2.75 7.41 12.22
C GLN A 50 -1.42 6.66 12.26
N HIS A 51 -0.37 7.34 12.69
CA HIS A 51 0.92 6.70 12.92
C HIS A 51 0.82 5.69 14.09
N THR A 52 0.83 4.39 13.76
CA THR A 52 0.92 3.31 14.75
C THR A 52 2.30 2.69 14.72
N ARG A 53 2.75 2.08 15.83
CA ARG A 53 3.99 1.30 15.85
C ARG A 53 3.98 0.17 14.80
N HIS A 54 2.80 -0.35 14.47
CA HIS A 54 2.63 -1.32 13.39
C HIS A 54 2.96 -0.71 12.03
N LEU A 55 2.42 0.48 11.72
CA LEU A 55 2.70 1.22 10.49
C LEU A 55 4.16 1.66 10.36
N ALA A 56 4.76 2.11 11.46
CA ALA A 56 6.18 2.47 11.52
C ALA A 56 7.10 1.30 11.12
N SER A 57 6.72 0.05 11.47
CA SER A 57 7.50 -1.14 11.09
C SER A 57 7.51 -1.41 9.58
N PHE A 58 6.66 -0.75 8.80
CA PHE A 58 6.65 -0.80 7.34
C PHE A 58 7.40 0.36 6.67
N GLY A 59 8.06 1.22 7.43
CA GLY A 59 8.70 2.42 6.91
C GLY A 59 7.75 3.60 6.71
N ALA A 60 6.57 3.59 7.36
CA ALA A 60 5.75 4.79 7.45
C ALA A 60 6.54 5.90 8.16
N VAL A 61 6.51 7.10 7.59
CA VAL A 61 7.18 8.27 8.12
C VAL A 61 6.17 9.38 8.35
N ASP A 62 6.39 10.17 9.38
CA ASP A 62 5.60 11.38 9.59
C ASP A 62 5.91 12.40 8.49
N MET A 63 4.85 12.96 7.92
CA MET A 63 4.95 14.03 6.93
C MET A 63 4.38 15.32 7.50
N ILE A 64 5.14 16.40 7.41
CA ILE A 64 4.66 17.72 7.82
C ILE A 64 3.42 18.06 7.00
N ARG A 65 2.35 18.54 7.66
CA ARG A 65 1.05 18.83 7.05
C ARG A 65 1.13 19.62 5.75
N GLY A 66 1.99 20.65 5.67
CA GLY A 66 2.16 21.44 4.44
C GLY A 66 2.69 20.60 3.27
N LYS A 67 3.68 19.74 3.51
CA LYS A 67 4.19 18.81 2.49
C LYS A 67 3.13 17.80 2.07
N PHE A 68 2.39 17.26 3.04
CA PHE A 68 1.28 16.34 2.77
C PHE A 68 0.21 16.98 1.88
N LEU A 69 -0.25 18.18 2.22
CA LEU A 69 -1.28 18.88 1.44
C LEU A 69 -0.80 19.22 0.02
N ASN A 70 0.47 19.61 -0.12
CA ASN A 70 1.06 19.87 -1.44
C ASN A 70 1.13 18.59 -2.29
N THR A 71 1.65 17.49 -1.73
CA THR A 71 1.69 16.20 -2.42
C THR A 71 0.29 15.72 -2.76
N LEU A 72 -0.64 15.81 -1.82
CA LEU A 72 -2.03 15.44 -2.01
C LEU A 72 -2.67 16.21 -3.18
N SER A 73 -2.48 17.54 -3.23
CA SER A 73 -3.00 18.38 -4.30
C SER A 73 -2.50 17.96 -5.69
N GLU A 74 -1.22 17.59 -5.81
CA GLU A 74 -0.65 17.11 -7.07
C GLU A 74 -1.13 15.70 -7.44
N GLU A 75 -1.15 14.78 -6.48
CA GLU A 75 -1.58 13.39 -6.71
C GLU A 75 -3.06 13.29 -7.07
N LEU A 76 -3.91 14.16 -6.53
CA LEU A 76 -5.35 14.20 -6.87
C LEU A 76 -5.63 14.61 -8.33
N LYS A 77 -4.66 15.21 -9.03
CA LYS A 77 -4.79 15.54 -10.47
C LYS A 77 -4.61 14.31 -11.37
N LYS A 78 -4.00 13.23 -10.86
CA LYS A 78 -3.81 11.98 -11.61
C LYS A 78 -5.14 11.24 -11.79
N PRO A 79 -5.26 10.39 -12.83
CA PRO A 79 -6.44 9.54 -12.99
C PRO A 79 -6.59 8.58 -11.79
N THR A 80 -7.82 8.40 -11.33
CA THR A 80 -8.14 7.43 -10.28
C THR A 80 -8.29 6.04 -10.87
N ILE A 81 -7.62 5.04 -10.30
CA ILE A 81 -7.87 3.63 -10.66
C ILE A 81 -9.20 3.19 -10.06
N ARG A 82 -10.15 2.81 -10.91
CA ARG A 82 -11.50 2.38 -10.55
C ARG A 82 -11.79 0.99 -11.09
N GLY A 83 -12.75 0.29 -10.48
CA GLY A 83 -13.24 -1.00 -10.97
C GLY A 83 -12.53 -2.18 -10.30
N ASN A 84 -12.29 -3.25 -11.06
CA ASN A 84 -11.73 -4.49 -10.53
C ASN A 84 -10.21 -4.39 -10.39
N TRP A 85 -9.72 -4.51 -9.15
CA TRP A 85 -8.29 -4.46 -8.83
C TRP A 85 -7.54 -5.78 -9.08
N GLY A 86 -8.23 -6.86 -9.47
CA GLY A 86 -7.57 -8.11 -9.85
C GLY A 86 -6.57 -7.94 -11.00
N GLY A 87 -6.81 -6.97 -11.90
CA GLY A 87 -5.90 -6.66 -13.00
C GLY A 87 -4.66 -5.84 -12.62
N VAL A 88 -4.66 -5.17 -11.46
CA VAL A 88 -3.45 -4.46 -10.96
C VAL A 88 -2.51 -5.36 -10.17
N PHE A 89 -2.94 -6.59 -9.86
CA PHE A 89 -2.09 -7.67 -9.35
C PHE A 89 -1.88 -8.74 -10.43
N PRO A 90 -1.30 -8.40 -11.61
CA PRO A 90 -1.10 -9.39 -12.65
C PRO A 90 -0.20 -10.50 -12.12
N ASP A 91 -0.65 -11.74 -12.30
CA ASP A 91 0.07 -12.94 -11.92
C ASP A 91 0.45 -13.01 -10.43
N PHE A 92 -0.18 -12.29 -9.49
CA PHE A 92 0.12 -12.47 -8.06
C PHE A 92 -0.27 -13.87 -7.57
N PRO A 93 0.57 -14.58 -6.79
CA PRO A 93 1.88 -14.17 -6.23
C PRO A 93 3.09 -14.49 -7.13
N ASP A 94 2.92 -14.92 -8.37
CA ASP A 94 3.99 -15.21 -9.33
C ASP A 94 4.57 -14.00 -10.08
N SER A 95 4.10 -12.78 -9.80
CA SER A 95 4.56 -11.56 -10.46
C SER A 95 6.05 -11.32 -10.24
N ASN A 96 6.73 -10.76 -11.27
CA ASN A 96 8.16 -10.43 -11.16
C ASN A 96 8.44 -9.44 -10.02
N LEU A 97 7.52 -8.50 -9.78
CA LEU A 97 7.55 -7.57 -8.66
C LEU A 97 7.54 -8.32 -7.31
N TRP A 98 6.64 -9.28 -7.12
CA TRP A 98 6.59 -10.07 -5.89
C TRP A 98 7.86 -10.89 -5.70
N ARG A 99 8.39 -11.48 -6.79
CA ARG A 99 9.65 -12.23 -6.76
C ARG A 99 10.86 -11.33 -6.49
N SER A 100 10.89 -10.09 -7.00
CA SER A 100 11.98 -9.14 -6.79
C SER A 100 11.98 -8.51 -5.41
N LEU A 101 10.80 -8.34 -4.80
CA LEU A 101 10.66 -8.03 -3.37
C LEU A 101 11.14 -9.20 -2.50
N GLY A 102 11.40 -10.36 -3.12
CA GLY A 102 11.78 -11.61 -2.52
C GLY A 102 10.58 -12.23 -1.82
N GLY A 103 10.39 -13.54 -1.92
CA GLY A 103 9.62 -14.31 -0.92
C GLY A 103 10.20 -14.23 0.51
N GLN A 104 11.02 -13.21 0.77
CA GLN A 104 11.71 -12.77 1.97
C GLN A 104 11.11 -11.43 2.43
N VAL A 105 9.81 -11.39 2.69
CA VAL A 105 9.40 -10.61 3.86
C VAL A 105 10.08 -11.31 5.03
N ASN A 106 11.31 -10.89 5.35
CA ASN A 106 12.08 -11.45 6.45
C ASN A 106 11.49 -10.84 7.71
N LEU A 107 10.44 -11.51 8.18
CA LEU A 107 9.70 -11.20 9.39
C LEU A 107 10.58 -11.55 10.57
N ARG A 108 11.44 -10.61 10.95
CA ARG A 108 12.00 -10.55 12.30
C ARG A 108 11.47 -9.31 12.98
#